data_AF-A0A6P2CV09-F1
#
_entry.id   AF-A0A6P2CV09-F1
#
_cell.length_a   1.000
_cell.length_b   1.000
_cell.length_c   1.000
_cell.angle_alpha   90.00
_cell.angle_beta   90.00
_cell.angle_gamma   90.00
#
_symmetry.space_group_name_H-M   'P 1'
#
loop_
_entity.id
_entity.type
_entity.pdbx_description
1 polymer ?
#
loop_
_entity_poly.entity_id
_entity_poly.type
_entity_poly.pdbx_seq_one_letter_code
_entity_poly.pdbx_strand_id
1 'polypeptide(L)' 'MRADICSSDDYDTRDRLAAAIRTLGGVHEGEWESLGVGLHRFHFPEGELSVFVDAWLVDVAGPDQLVQQVLQLISGRDHG' A
#
# COMPACT_ATOMS: atom_id res chain seq x y z
N MET A 1 3.69 1.97 11.95
CA MET A 1 3.18 0.59 11.79
C MET A 1 3.66 -0.04 10.48
N ARG A 2 3.76 -1.39 10.41
CA ARG A 2 3.86 -2.17 9.17
C ARG A 2 2.72 -3.20 9.14
N ALA A 3 2.14 -3.47 7.97
CA ALA A 3 1.07 -4.43 7.80
C ALA A 3 1.19 -5.18 6.48
N ASP A 4 1.06 -6.50 6.55
CA ASP A 4 0.99 -7.37 5.38
C ASP A 4 -0.36 -7.17 4.70
N ILE A 5 -0.36 -7.02 3.38
CA ILE A 5 -1.58 -6.75 2.60
C ILE A 5 -2.06 -8.01 1.89
N CYS A 6 -1.22 -8.60 1.06
CA CYS A 6 -1.59 -9.76 0.22
C CYS A 6 -0.35 -10.45 -0.35
N SER A 7 -0.54 -11.63 -0.94
CA SER A 7 0.49 -12.29 -1.74
C SER A 7 0.86 -11.45 -2.97
N SER A 8 2.09 -11.58 -3.43
CA SER A 8 2.61 -10.82 -4.59
C SER A 8 1.78 -11.06 -5.87
N ASP A 9 1.19 -12.24 -6.03
CA ASP A 9 0.33 -12.63 -7.16
C ASP A 9 -1.16 -12.27 -7.00
N ASP A 10 -1.57 -11.70 -5.86
CA ASP A 10 -2.94 -11.20 -5.67
C ASP A 10 -3.12 -9.82 -6.30
N TYR A 11 -3.21 -9.82 -7.64
CA TYR A 11 -3.36 -8.60 -8.44
C TYR A 11 -4.63 -7.81 -8.09
N ASP A 12 -5.72 -8.48 -7.73
CA ASP A 12 -6.97 -7.84 -7.32
C ASP A 12 -6.80 -7.01 -6.04
N THR A 13 -6.15 -7.56 -5.02
CA THR A 13 -5.89 -6.83 -3.76
C THR A 13 -4.87 -5.71 -3.97
N ARG A 14 -3.88 -5.90 -4.85
CA ARG A 14 -2.93 -4.86 -5.25
C ARG A 14 -3.60 -3.68 -5.94
N ASP A 15 -4.56 -3.93 -6.83
CA ASP A 15 -5.35 -2.88 -7.47
C ASP A 15 -6.20 -2.11 -6.46
N ARG A 16 -6.78 -2.81 -5.47
CA ARG A 16 -7.50 -2.18 -4.36
C ARG A 16 -6.57 -1.33 -3.49
N LEU A 17 -5.36 -1.80 -3.21
CA LEU A 17 -4.34 -1.03 -2.48
C LEU A 17 -3.98 0.26 -3.24
N ALA A 18 -3.70 0.16 -4.55
CA ALA A 18 -3.41 1.33 -5.38
C ALA A 18 -4.60 2.30 -5.46
N ALA A 19 -5.83 1.79 -5.50
CA ALA A 19 -7.04 2.62 -5.42
C ALA A 19 -7.20 3.30 -4.06
N ALA A 20 -6.90 2.60 -2.95
CA ALA A 20 -6.96 3.15 -1.61
C ALA A 20 -5.96 4.30 -1.43
N ILE A 21 -4.70 4.11 -1.85
CA ILE A 21 -3.65 5.15 -1.81
C ILE A 21 -4.08 6.40 -2.58
N ARG A 22 -4.62 6.24 -3.78
CA ARG A 22 -5.15 7.36 -4.58
C ARG A 22 -6.34 8.05 -3.92
N THR A 23 -7.25 7.28 -3.32
CA THR A 23 -8.44 7.80 -2.63
C THR A 23 -8.05 8.64 -1.42
N LEU A 24 -6.99 8.25 -0.72
CA LEU A 24 -6.42 8.99 0.42
C LEU A 24 -5.54 10.18 -0.01
N GLY A 25 -5.32 10.38 -1.32
CA GLY A 25 -4.56 11.51 -1.85
C GLY A 25 -3.04 11.34 -1.82
N GLY A 26 -2.55 10.10 -1.77
CA GLY A 26 -1.11 9.82 -1.77
C GLY A 26 -0.42 10.29 -3.05
N VAL A 27 0.61 11.11 -2.91
CA VAL A 27 1.44 11.58 -4.03
C VAL A 27 2.65 10.67 -4.16
N HIS A 28 2.85 10.09 -5.34
CA HIS A 28 4.01 9.23 -5.59
C HIS A 28 5.30 10.07 -5.61
N GLU A 29 6.17 9.84 -4.64
CA GLU A 29 7.46 10.54 -4.49
C GLU A 29 8.58 9.84 -5.24
N GLY A 30 8.50 8.52 -5.38
CA GLY A 30 9.45 7.75 -6.15
C GLY A 30 9.38 6.26 -5.87
N GLU A 31 10.05 5.53 -6.74
CA GLU A 31 10.16 4.07 -6.69
C GLU A 31 11.62 3.63 -6.67
N TRP A 32 11.87 2.49 -6.06
CA TRP A 32 13.15 1.81 -6.08
C TRP A 32 12.93 0.32 -6.32
N GLU A 33 13.66 -0.25 -7.26
CA GLU A 33 13.59 -1.69 -7.56
C GLU A 33 14.99 -2.30 -7.50
N SER A 34 15.12 -3.44 -6.81
CA SER A 34 16.35 -4.22 -6.74
C SER A 34 16.06 -5.69 -6.47
N LEU A 35 16.66 -6.59 -7.26
CA LEU A 35 16.62 -8.04 -7.06
C LEU A 35 15.21 -8.62 -6.79
N GLY A 36 14.19 -8.13 -7.51
CA GLY A 36 12.81 -8.60 -7.35
C GLY A 36 12.07 -8.04 -6.14
N VAL A 37 12.67 -7.05 -5.46
CA VAL A 37 12.02 -6.23 -4.42
C VAL A 37 11.81 -4.82 -4.97
N GLY A 38 10.56 -4.38 -4.96
CA GLY A 38 10.12 -3.02 -5.27
C GLY A 38 9.73 -2.28 -3.99
N LEU A 39 10.03 -0.99 -3.97
CA LEU A 39 9.61 -0.03 -2.95
C LEU A 39 8.99 1.18 -3.65
N HIS A 40 7.72 1.44 -3.39
CA HIS A 40 7.05 2.67 -3.82
C HIS A 40 6.80 3.56 -2.62
N ARG A 41 7.17 4.84 -2.71
CA ARG A 41 6.96 5.82 -1.64
C ARG A 41 5.90 6.83 -2.03
N PHE A 42 4.97 7.05 -1.11
CA PHE A 42 3.87 7.98 -1.26
C PHE A 42 3.89 8.98 -0.11
N HIS A 43 3.81 10.27 -0.44
CA HIS A 43 3.70 11.33 0.54
C HIS A 43 2.23 11.70 0.79
N PHE A 44 1.90 11.85 2.08
CA PHE A 44 0.61 12.31 2.58
C PHE A 44 0.83 13.46 3.56
N PRO A 45 -0.18 14.31 3.82
CA PRO A 45 -0.12 15.32 4.88
C PRO A 45 0.26 14.75 6.25
N GLU A 46 -0.15 13.52 6.54
CA GLU A 46 0.09 12.81 7.80
C GLU A 46 1.45 12.10 7.86
N GLY A 47 2.18 12.00 6.75
CA GLY A 47 3.51 11.39 6.66
C GLY A 47 3.74 10.57 5.38
N GLU A 48 4.81 9.77 5.38
CA GLU A 48 5.15 8.90 4.25
C GLU A 48 4.55 7.50 4.43
N LEU A 49 3.97 6.95 3.35
CA LEU A 49 3.60 5.55 3.23
C LEU A 49 4.54 4.88 2.22
N SER A 50 5.16 3.80 2.65
CA SER A 50 5.96 2.92 1.80
C SER A 50 5.16 1.66 1.46
N VAL A 51 5.16 1.26 0.20
CA VAL A 51 4.64 -0.03 -0.28
C VAL A 51 5.83 -0.88 -0.69
N PHE A 52 5.99 -2.03 -0.05
CA PHE A 52 7.01 -3.01 -0.37
C PHE A 52 6.37 -4.13 -1.16
N VAL A 53 7.01 -4.53 -2.25
CA VAL A 53 6.58 -5.62 -3.12
C VAL A 53 7.77 -6.54 -3.29
N ASP A 54 7.68 -7.79 -2.86
CA ASP A 54 8.69 -8.80 -3.16
C ASP A 54 8.07 -9.99 -3.91
N ALA A 55 8.87 -11.05 -4.10
CA ALA A 55 8.42 -12.25 -4.81
C ALA A 55 7.26 -12.99 -4.13
N TRP A 56 6.97 -12.72 -2.85
CA TRP A 56 6.02 -13.45 -2.03
C TRP A 56 4.87 -12.59 -1.52
N LEU A 57 5.15 -11.35 -1.15
CA LEU A 57 4.22 -10.51 -0.40
C LEU A 57 4.24 -9.05 -0.89
N VAL A 58 3.09 -8.40 -0.69
CA VAL A 58 2.95 -6.96 -0.67
C VAL A 58 2.61 -6.51 0.74
N ASP A 59 3.35 -5.54 1.24
CA ASP A 59 3.12 -4.95 2.56
C ASP A 59 3.27 -3.43 2.54
N VAL A 60 2.74 -2.77 3.56
CA VAL A 60 2.82 -1.32 3.71
C VAL A 60 3.41 -0.93 5.05
N ALA A 61 4.18 0.17 5.06
CA ALA A 61 4.67 0.77 6.29
C ALA A 61 4.48 2.28 6.29
N GLY A 62 4.13 2.85 7.44
CA GLY A 62 3.92 4.28 7.61
C GLY A 62 3.30 4.63 8.96
N PRO A 63 2.78 5.86 9.12
CA PRO A 63 2.01 6.26 10.29
C PRO A 63 0.84 5.32 10.55
N ASP A 64 0.63 4.96 11.81
CA ASP A 64 -0.37 3.97 12.23
C ASP A 64 -1.78 4.31 11.73
N GLN A 65 -2.20 5.58 11.83
CA GLN A 65 -3.51 6.03 11.34
C GLN A 65 -3.67 5.84 9.83
N LEU A 66 -2.61 6.14 9.07
CA LEU A 66 -2.63 6.03 7.61
C LEU A 66 -2.67 4.56 7.17
N VAL A 67 -1.87 3.70 7.80
CA VAL A 67 -1.92 2.25 7.55
C VAL A 67 -3.30 1.69 7.87
N GLN A 68 -3.90 2.07 9.00
CA GLN A 68 -5.27 1.65 9.35
C GLN A 68 -6.31 2.13 8.34
N GLN A 69 -6.21 3.37 7.84
CA GLN A 69 -7.12 3.88 6.79
C GLN A 69 -7.01 3.08 5.50
N VAL A 70 -5.79 2.74 5.07
CA VAL A 70 -5.55 1.87 3.91
C VAL A 70 -6.20 0.51 4.13
N LEU A 71 -5.96 -0.13 5.28
CA LEU A 71 -6.53 -1.45 5.63
C LEU A 71 -8.07 -1.44 5.61
N GLN A 72 -8.69 -0.37 6.10
CA GLN A 72 -10.15 -0.22 6.08
C GLN A 72 -10.70 -0.11 4.66
N LEU A 73 -10.02 0.63 3.76
CA LEU A 73 -10.46 0.80 2.38
C LEU A 73 -10.32 -0.47 1.54
N ILE A 74 -9.25 -1.25 1.75
CA ILE A 74 -9.07 -2.52 1.03
C ILE A 74 -10.02 -3.61 1.53
N SER A 75 -10.37 -3.60 2.83
CA SER A 75 -11.28 -4.59 3.44
C SER A 75 -12.76 -4.23 3.24
N GLY A 76 -13.08 -2.95 3.12
CA GLY A 76 -14.45 -2.42 3.20
C GLY A 76 -15.31 -2.51 1.94
N ARG A 77 -14.85 -3.14 0.86
CA ARG A 77 -15.59 -3.22 -0.41
C ARG A 77 -16.43 -4.51 -0.58
N ASP A 78 -16.95 -5.04 0.53
CA ASP A 78 -17.94 -6.13 0.60
C ASP A 78 -19.34 -5.65 1.06
N HIS A 79 -19.65 -4.36 0.94
CA HIS A 79 -21.02 -3.85 1.15
C HIS A 79 -21.50 -3.10 -0.09
N GLY A 80 -22.09 -3.85 -1.04
CA GLY A 80 -22.75 -3.33 -2.23
C GLY A 80 -23.38 -4.44 -3.04
#